data_AF-A0A836UGU5-F1
#
_entry.id   AF-A0A836UGU5-F1
#
_cell.length_a   1.000
_cell.length_b   1.000
_cell.length_c   1.000
_cell.angle_alpha   90.00
_cell.angle_beta   90.00
_cell.angle_gamma   90.00
#
_symmetry.space_group_name_H-M   'P 1'
#
loop_
_entity.id
_entity.type
_entity.pdbx_description
1 polymer ?
#
loop_
_entity_poly.entity_id
_entity_poly.type
_entity_poly.pdbx_seq_one_letter_code
_entity_poly.pdbx_strand_id
1 'polypeptide(L)'
;VRMHRLWERHLAERTGVSRARWHEEAERQEHHLSAEETETLSQEMGHPAYDPHGDPIPTAEGKVPPRSSRPLTALKEGELGRIEHVEDEPEEVYQRLTEAGLHPGVRVQLTRMNEEEVRLVADGQPHSLPPVVAGNLFVHPVDEEMPGPYDSLDDLALGESASVVRISPACRGLERRRLMDMGLVPGTEVSMEMRSPTGDPTAYQIRGATIALRRHQARHIQVERDLAEQQVDHHPKQVEKQG
;
A
#
# COMPACT_ATOMS: atom_id res chain seq x y z
N VAL A 1 7.11 -27.02 -1.83
CA VAL A 1 7.29 -25.73 -2.56
C VAL A 1 6.01 -25.19 -3.22
N ARG A 2 5.49 -25.67 -4.38
CA ARG A 2 4.23 -25.10 -4.97
C ARG A 2 3.04 -25.19 -4.02
N MET A 3 2.85 -26.36 -3.39
CA MET A 3 1.79 -26.61 -2.43
C MET A 3 1.90 -25.74 -1.18
N HIS A 4 3.10 -25.66 -0.61
CA HIS A 4 3.44 -24.77 0.51
C HIS A 4 2.97 -23.33 0.27
N ARG A 5 3.45 -22.74 -0.83
CA ARG A 5 3.18 -21.34 -1.20
C ARG A 5 1.70 -21.07 -1.51
N LEU A 6 1.00 -22.05 -2.09
CA LEU A 6 -0.45 -21.97 -2.30
C LEU A 6 -1.21 -21.98 -0.97
N TRP A 7 -0.75 -22.77 0.02
CA TRP A 7 -1.37 -22.78 1.35
C TRP A 7 -1.14 -21.48 2.11
N GLU A 8 0.08 -20.95 2.11
CA GLU A 8 0.35 -19.65 2.73
C GLU A 8 -0.54 -18.56 2.11
N ARG A 9 -0.66 -18.56 0.77
CA ARG A 9 -1.58 -17.66 0.05
C ARG A 9 -3.03 -17.84 0.48
N HIS A 10 -3.49 -19.08 0.59
CA HIS A 10 -4.85 -19.41 0.98
C HIS A 10 -5.17 -18.96 2.42
N LEU A 11 -4.26 -19.20 3.35
CA LEU A 11 -4.38 -18.81 4.75
C LEU A 11 -4.43 -17.29 4.89
N ALA A 12 -3.61 -16.58 4.10
CA ALA A 12 -3.61 -15.12 4.05
C ALA A 12 -4.92 -14.52 3.52
N GLU A 13 -5.62 -15.19 2.60
CA GLU A 13 -6.85 -14.68 2.00
C GLU A 13 -8.12 -15.02 2.79
N ARG A 14 -8.18 -16.19 3.44
CA ARG A 14 -9.43 -16.72 4.03
C ARG A 14 -9.54 -16.62 5.54
N THR A 15 -8.46 -16.33 6.25
CA THR A 15 -8.46 -16.47 7.70
C THR A 15 -7.86 -15.27 8.38
N GLY A 16 -8.47 -14.79 9.45
CA GLY A 16 -7.85 -13.82 10.37
C GLY A 16 -6.69 -14.43 11.17
N VAL A 17 -6.00 -15.42 10.59
CA VAL A 17 -4.81 -16.07 11.17
C VAL A 17 -3.66 -15.09 11.06
N SER A 18 -2.97 -14.88 12.19
CA SER A 18 -1.80 -14.01 12.26
C SER A 18 -0.72 -14.50 11.30
N ARG A 19 -0.04 -13.56 10.62
CA ARG A 19 1.05 -13.82 9.65
C ARG A 19 2.08 -14.86 10.11
N ALA A 20 2.49 -14.80 11.39
CA ALA A 20 3.42 -15.76 11.99
C ALA A 20 2.96 -17.23 12.01
N ARG A 21 1.66 -17.51 11.82
CA ARG A 21 1.11 -18.89 11.82
C ARG A 21 0.90 -19.46 10.42
N TRP A 22 1.09 -18.66 9.37
CA TRP A 22 0.88 -19.14 8.00
C TRP A 22 1.87 -20.23 7.64
N HIS A 23 3.14 -20.03 8.00
CA HIS A 23 4.22 -20.98 7.74
C HIS A 23 3.99 -22.33 8.45
N GLU A 24 3.77 -22.31 9.77
CA GLU A 24 3.54 -23.53 10.56
C GLU A 24 2.30 -24.33 10.10
N GLU A 25 1.24 -23.65 9.69
CA GLU A 25 0.03 -24.33 9.20
C GLU A 25 0.21 -24.83 7.78
N ALA A 26 0.91 -24.08 6.91
CA ALA A 26 1.25 -24.51 5.56
C ALA A 26 2.13 -25.78 5.57
N GLU A 27 3.14 -25.85 6.45
CA GLU A 27 3.94 -27.07 6.65
C GLU A 27 3.10 -28.28 7.07
N ARG A 28 2.09 -28.09 7.94
CA ARG A 28 1.18 -29.18 8.33
C ARG A 28 0.32 -29.67 7.17
N GLN A 29 -0.11 -28.77 6.30
CA GLN A 29 -1.07 -29.11 5.24
C GLN A 29 -0.39 -29.57 3.94
N GLU A 30 0.87 -29.20 3.69
CA GLU A 30 1.57 -29.53 2.44
C GLU A 30 1.85 -31.02 2.24
N HIS A 31 1.81 -31.85 3.29
CA HIS A 31 1.98 -33.29 3.14
C HIS A 31 0.68 -34.05 2.87
N HIS A 32 -0.47 -33.37 2.90
CA HIS A 32 -1.78 -34.00 2.84
C HIS A 32 -2.52 -33.83 1.51
N LEU A 33 -2.08 -32.93 0.64
CA LEU A 33 -2.74 -32.69 -0.65
C LEU A 33 -2.11 -33.49 -1.80
N SER A 34 -2.96 -34.05 -2.65
CA SER A 34 -2.60 -34.56 -3.97
C SER A 34 -2.36 -33.41 -4.97
N ALA A 35 -1.79 -33.75 -6.14
CA ALA A 35 -1.57 -32.77 -7.21
C ALA A 35 -2.88 -32.18 -7.75
N GLU A 36 -3.97 -32.96 -7.78
CA GLU A 36 -5.29 -32.51 -8.24
C GLU A 36 -5.94 -31.53 -7.25
N GLU A 37 -5.82 -31.79 -5.96
CA GLU A 37 -6.33 -30.88 -4.92
C GLU A 37 -5.51 -29.58 -4.87
N THR A 38 -4.20 -29.66 -5.13
CA THR A 38 -3.32 -28.48 -5.27
C THR A 38 -3.74 -27.59 -6.43
N GLU A 39 -4.12 -28.20 -7.56
CA GLU A 39 -4.59 -27.46 -8.73
C GLU A 39 -5.95 -26.81 -8.49
N THR A 40 -6.87 -27.54 -7.83
CA THR A 40 -8.17 -27.01 -7.41
C THR A 40 -7.98 -25.79 -6.50
N LEU A 41 -7.09 -25.89 -5.50
CA LEU A 41 -6.74 -24.78 -4.61
C LEU A 41 -6.18 -23.56 -5.37
N SER A 42 -5.30 -23.79 -6.36
CA SER A 42 -4.77 -22.73 -7.22
C SER A 42 -5.85 -22.05 -8.05
N GLN A 43 -6.78 -22.82 -8.63
CA GLN A 43 -7.91 -22.33 -9.41
C GLN A 43 -8.87 -21.49 -8.57
N GLU A 44 -9.19 -21.93 -7.34
CA GLU A 44 -10.05 -21.19 -6.41
C GLU A 44 -9.49 -19.80 -6.07
N MET A 45 -8.16 -19.65 -6.01
CA MET A 45 -7.47 -18.37 -5.78
C MET A 45 -7.20 -17.58 -7.07
N GLY A 46 -7.68 -18.05 -8.23
CA GLY A 46 -7.50 -17.38 -9.52
C GLY A 46 -6.08 -17.48 -10.09
N HIS A 47 -5.37 -18.58 -9.82
CA HIS A 47 -3.99 -18.83 -10.24
C HIS A 47 -3.00 -17.76 -9.78
N PRO A 48 -2.79 -17.61 -8.46
CA PRO A 48 -1.85 -16.63 -7.94
C PRO A 48 -0.43 -16.95 -8.41
N ALA A 49 0.26 -15.93 -8.92
CA ALA A 49 1.65 -16.05 -9.37
C ALA A 49 2.67 -15.96 -8.22
N TYR A 50 2.25 -15.42 -7.06
CA TYR A 50 3.11 -15.17 -5.90
C TYR A 50 2.34 -15.44 -4.61
N ASP A 51 3.07 -15.87 -3.58
CA ASP A 51 2.54 -16.07 -2.24
C ASP A 51 2.45 -14.75 -1.44
N PRO A 52 2.07 -14.76 -0.14
CA PRO A 52 2.00 -13.55 0.68
C PRO A 52 3.35 -12.88 0.96
N HIS A 53 4.45 -13.63 0.84
CA HIS A 53 5.82 -13.18 1.10
C HIS A 53 6.47 -12.57 -0.14
N GLY A 54 5.93 -12.86 -1.33
CA GLY A 54 6.43 -12.35 -2.61
C GLY A 54 7.12 -13.41 -3.46
N ASP A 55 7.10 -14.64 -2.99
CA ASP A 55 7.82 -15.76 -3.55
C ASP A 55 7.00 -16.35 -4.71
N PRO A 56 7.63 -16.62 -5.88
CA PRO A 56 6.91 -17.05 -7.08
C PRO A 56 6.34 -18.45 -6.88
N ILE A 57 5.05 -18.62 -7.13
CA ILE A 57 4.39 -19.93 -7.08
C ILE A 57 4.71 -20.66 -8.40
N PRO A 58 5.48 -21.77 -8.38
CA PRO A 58 5.74 -22.54 -9.61
C PRO A 58 4.43 -23.02 -10.21
N THR A 59 4.30 -23.03 -11.54
CA THR A 59 3.17 -23.65 -12.28
C THR A 59 3.13 -25.18 -12.09
N ALA A 60 2.05 -25.84 -12.53
CA ALA A 60 1.95 -27.30 -12.50
C ALA A 60 3.07 -27.97 -13.32
N GLU A 61 3.54 -27.31 -14.37
CA GLU A 61 4.68 -27.72 -15.21
C GLU A 61 6.05 -27.35 -14.60
N GLY A 62 6.08 -26.76 -13.40
CA GLY A 62 7.29 -26.36 -12.71
C GLY A 62 7.95 -25.07 -13.22
N LYS A 63 7.30 -24.33 -14.13
CA LYS A 63 7.80 -23.01 -14.57
C LYS A 63 7.63 -22.00 -13.43
N VAL A 64 8.70 -21.31 -13.10
CA VAL A 64 8.75 -20.28 -12.05
C VAL A 64 8.73 -18.89 -12.72
N PRO A 65 7.82 -17.97 -12.34
CA PRO A 65 7.89 -16.58 -12.76
C PRO A 65 9.28 -15.97 -12.49
N PRO A 66 9.83 -15.13 -13.40
CA PRO A 66 11.12 -14.49 -13.18
C PRO A 66 11.05 -13.52 -11.99
N ARG A 67 12.09 -13.52 -11.15
CA ARG A 67 12.27 -12.51 -10.09
C ARG A 67 13.00 -11.30 -10.70
N SER A 68 12.41 -10.12 -10.59
CA SER A 68 13.03 -8.85 -10.98
C SER A 68 13.40 -7.95 -9.80
N SER A 69 13.34 -8.49 -8.58
CA SER A 69 13.65 -7.78 -7.35
C SER A 69 15.13 -7.82 -7.00
N ARG A 70 15.64 -6.76 -6.39
CA ARG A 70 16.98 -6.69 -5.78
C ARG A 70 16.86 -6.31 -4.30
N PRO A 71 17.88 -6.55 -3.46
CA PRO A 71 17.85 -6.10 -2.07
C PRO A 71 17.58 -4.60 -1.96
N LEU A 72 16.87 -4.17 -0.91
CA LEU A 72 16.59 -2.76 -0.65
C LEU A 72 17.89 -1.96 -0.48
N THR A 73 18.92 -2.60 0.08
CA THR A 73 20.27 -2.04 0.24
C THR A 73 21.01 -1.81 -1.08
N ALA A 74 20.48 -2.31 -2.21
CA ALA A 74 21.00 -2.04 -3.54
C ALA A 74 20.35 -0.81 -4.21
N LEU A 75 19.36 -0.19 -3.56
CA LEU A 75 18.84 1.12 -3.96
C LEU A 75 19.87 2.22 -3.67
N LYS A 76 19.87 3.25 -4.50
CA LYS A 76 20.58 4.52 -4.23
C LYS A 76 19.71 5.42 -3.35
N GLU A 77 20.34 6.31 -2.59
CA GLU A 77 19.60 7.33 -1.85
C GLU A 77 18.76 8.17 -2.82
N GLY A 78 17.50 8.41 -2.44
CA GLY A 78 16.46 9.04 -3.26
C GLY A 78 15.69 8.08 -4.17
N GLU A 79 16.22 6.87 -4.43
CA GLU A 79 15.61 5.90 -5.34
C GLU A 79 14.37 5.24 -4.73
N LEU A 80 13.41 4.94 -5.61
CA LEU A 80 12.13 4.35 -5.27
C LEU A 80 12.13 2.85 -5.60
N GLY A 81 11.51 2.08 -4.73
CA GLY A 81 11.28 0.68 -4.94
C GLY A 81 9.89 0.27 -4.48
N ARG A 82 9.36 -0.81 -5.05
CA ARG A 82 8.23 -1.54 -4.49
C ARG A 82 8.76 -2.81 -3.85
N ILE A 83 8.49 -3.03 -2.57
CA ILE A 83 8.78 -4.31 -1.91
C ILE A 83 8.05 -5.39 -2.70
N GLU A 84 8.80 -6.30 -3.30
CA GLU A 84 8.28 -7.44 -4.04
C GLU A 84 8.34 -8.68 -3.17
N HIS A 85 9.40 -8.81 -2.36
CA HIS A 85 9.63 -9.95 -1.48
C HIS A 85 10.15 -9.52 -0.11
N VAL A 86 9.79 -10.27 0.93
CA VAL A 86 10.33 -10.15 2.29
C VAL A 86 10.74 -11.54 2.75
N GLU A 87 11.99 -11.71 3.18
CA GLU A 87 12.46 -12.99 3.72
C GLU A 87 11.67 -13.36 4.98
N ASP A 88 11.25 -14.62 5.04
CA ASP A 88 10.53 -15.25 6.14
C ASP A 88 11.47 -15.67 7.28
N GLU A 89 12.75 -15.90 7.00
CA GLU A 89 13.78 -16.17 7.99
C GLU A 89 14.84 -15.05 8.09
N PRO A 90 15.27 -14.66 9.31
CA PRO A 90 14.80 -15.14 10.62
C PRO A 90 13.40 -14.61 11.00
N GLU A 91 12.58 -15.43 11.67
CA GLU A 91 11.20 -15.12 12.04
C GLU A 91 11.07 -13.80 12.83
N GLU A 92 11.99 -13.50 13.74
CA GLU A 92 11.94 -12.25 14.52
C GLU A 92 12.15 -11.02 13.63
N VAL A 93 12.93 -11.16 12.56
CA VAL A 93 13.14 -10.10 11.57
C VAL A 93 11.90 -9.94 10.71
N TYR A 94 11.33 -11.05 10.24
CA TYR A 94 10.09 -11.05 9.45
C TYR A 94 8.93 -10.39 10.22
N GLN A 95 8.72 -10.79 11.48
CA GLN A 95 7.68 -10.21 12.35
C GLN A 95 7.87 -8.70 12.51
N ARG A 96 9.10 -8.27 12.81
CA ARG A 96 9.41 -6.84 12.98
C ARG A 96 9.14 -6.02 11.71
N LEU A 97 9.51 -6.54 10.54
CA LEU A 97 9.26 -5.87 9.25
C LEU A 97 7.77 -5.77 8.97
N THR A 98 7.04 -6.87 9.19
CA THR A 98 5.59 -6.94 9.03
C THR A 98 4.85 -5.98 9.97
N GLU A 99 5.22 -5.92 11.24
CA GLU A 99 4.63 -5.02 12.24
C GLU A 99 4.92 -3.55 11.92
N ALA A 100 6.08 -3.27 11.33
CA ALA A 100 6.42 -1.95 10.79
C ALA A 100 5.65 -1.59 9.51
N GLY A 101 4.78 -2.48 9.00
CA GLY A 101 4.02 -2.26 7.76
C GLY A 101 4.85 -2.48 6.50
N LEU A 102 6.03 -3.08 6.59
CA LEU A 102 6.93 -3.36 5.46
C LEU A 102 6.65 -4.76 4.93
N HIS A 103 5.78 -4.84 3.93
CA HIS A 103 5.36 -6.11 3.33
C HIS A 103 5.27 -6.00 1.80
N PRO A 104 5.15 -7.12 1.05
CA PRO A 104 5.06 -7.09 -0.40
C PRO A 104 3.94 -6.17 -0.89
N GLY A 105 4.26 -5.40 -1.93
CA GLY A 105 3.45 -4.36 -2.56
C GLY A 105 3.60 -2.95 -1.97
N VAL A 106 4.24 -2.79 -0.82
CA VAL A 106 4.51 -1.45 -0.23
C VAL A 106 5.58 -0.75 -1.04
N ARG A 107 5.37 0.54 -1.33
CA ARG A 107 6.38 1.39 -1.99
C ARG A 107 7.25 2.02 -0.92
N VAL A 108 8.55 2.03 -1.17
CA VAL A 108 9.57 2.57 -0.29
C VAL A 108 10.45 3.56 -1.05
N GLN A 109 10.85 4.63 -0.37
CA GLN A 109 11.91 5.52 -0.83
C GLN A 109 13.09 5.41 0.12
N LEU A 110 14.28 5.12 -0.40
CA LEU A 110 15.48 5.13 0.41
C LEU A 110 15.88 6.58 0.68
N THR A 111 15.83 7.03 1.93
CA THR A 111 16.20 8.41 2.29
C THR A 111 17.68 8.52 2.65
N ARG A 112 18.21 7.50 3.34
CA ARG A 112 19.61 7.45 3.76
C ARG A 112 20.08 6.02 3.98
N MET A 113 21.33 5.73 3.64
CA MET A 113 21.96 4.45 3.95
C MET A 113 23.40 4.63 4.42
N ASN A 114 23.72 4.08 5.58
CA ASN A 114 25.09 3.97 6.09
C ASN A 114 25.31 2.59 6.74
N GLU A 115 26.50 2.35 7.30
CA GLU A 115 26.89 1.06 7.90
C GLU A 115 26.10 0.69 9.18
N GLU A 116 25.45 1.67 9.82
CA GLU A 116 24.73 1.49 11.08
C GLU A 116 23.20 1.50 10.88
N GLU A 117 22.71 2.20 9.86
CA GLU A 117 21.32 2.57 9.71
C GLU A 117 20.90 2.73 8.24
N VAL A 118 19.73 2.17 7.92
CA VAL A 118 18.97 2.40 6.70
C VAL A 118 17.70 3.17 7.05
N ARG A 119 17.55 4.37 6.50
CA ARG A 119 16.34 5.19 6.64
C ARG A 119 15.54 5.17 5.36
N LEU A 120 14.26 4.88 5.46
CA LEU A 120 13.35 4.85 4.34
C LEU A 120 12.02 5.50 4.70
N VAL A 121 11.26 5.91 3.69
CA VAL A 121 9.86 6.26 3.84
C VAL A 121 9.02 5.17 3.18
N ALA A 122 8.10 4.57 3.92
CA ALA A 122 7.14 3.58 3.41
C ALA A 122 5.72 4.08 3.68
N ASP A 123 4.88 4.13 2.64
CA ASP A 123 3.51 4.67 2.73
C ASP A 123 3.40 6.02 3.49
N GLY A 124 4.41 6.89 3.33
CA GLY A 124 4.48 8.21 3.97
C GLY A 124 4.96 8.19 5.43
N GLN A 125 5.28 7.03 6.01
CA GLN A 125 5.86 6.92 7.35
C GLN A 125 7.38 6.72 7.29
N PRO A 126 8.17 7.45 8.11
CA PRO A 126 9.60 7.22 8.19
C PRO A 126 9.92 5.98 9.01
N HIS A 127 10.83 5.15 8.50
CA HIS A 127 11.36 3.97 9.17
C HIS A 127 12.88 4.04 9.27
N SER A 128 13.40 3.52 10.36
CA SER A 128 14.83 3.33 10.60
C SER A 128 15.07 1.85 10.94
N LEU A 129 15.94 1.21 10.15
CA LEU A 129 16.25 -0.21 10.24
C LEU A 129 17.77 -0.41 10.25
N PRO A 130 18.29 -1.38 11.02
CA PRO A 130 19.66 -1.84 10.84
C PRO A 130 19.86 -2.40 9.41
N PRO A 131 21.04 -2.25 8.78
CA PRO A 131 21.30 -2.78 7.43
C PRO A 131 21.04 -4.28 7.29
N VAL A 132 21.31 -5.07 8.33
CA VAL A 132 21.02 -6.50 8.37
C VAL A 132 19.52 -6.77 8.24
N VAL A 133 18.67 -5.97 8.91
CA VAL A 133 17.21 -6.10 8.83
C VAL A 133 16.72 -5.63 7.45
N ALA A 134 17.22 -4.50 6.97
CA ALA A 134 16.86 -3.96 5.65
C ALA A 134 17.26 -4.90 4.49
N GLY A 135 18.31 -5.71 4.65
CA GLY A 135 18.74 -6.71 3.68
C GLY A 135 17.72 -7.83 3.42
N ASN A 136 16.73 -8.00 4.31
CA ASN A 136 15.64 -8.97 4.14
C ASN A 136 14.47 -8.42 3.30
N LEU A 137 14.56 -7.15 2.88
CA LEU A 137 13.58 -6.53 1.99
C LEU A 137 14.11 -6.56 0.56
N PHE A 138 13.32 -7.11 -0.35
CA PHE A 138 13.63 -7.16 -1.77
C PHE A 138 12.64 -6.29 -2.53
N VAL A 139 13.18 -5.37 -3.32
CA VAL A 139 12.44 -4.34 -4.02
C VAL A 139 12.64 -4.45 -5.52
N HIS A 140 11.58 -4.23 -6.27
CA HIS A 140 11.68 -3.89 -7.67
C HIS A 140 11.85 -2.37 -7.79
N PRO A 141 12.90 -1.87 -8.49
CA PRO A 141 13.00 -0.45 -8.79
C PRO A 141 11.77 -0.02 -9.56
N VAL A 142 11.21 1.11 -9.20
CA VAL A 142 10.13 1.70 -9.97
C VAL A 142 10.67 3.00 -10.58
N ASP A 143 10.76 3.03 -11.91
CA ASP A 143 11.04 4.25 -12.67
C ASP A 143 9.85 5.22 -12.62
N GLU A 144 8.68 4.74 -12.17
CA GLU A 144 7.62 5.60 -11.68
C GLU A 144 8.17 6.36 -10.47
N GLU A 145 8.52 7.63 -10.71
CA GLU A 145 8.47 8.68 -9.69
C GLU A 145 7.28 8.37 -8.76
N MET A 146 7.42 8.65 -7.46
CA MET A 146 6.24 8.86 -6.62
C MET A 146 5.34 9.72 -7.49
N PRO A 147 4.13 9.27 -7.87
CA PRO A 147 3.32 10.18 -8.63
C PRO A 147 3.15 11.35 -7.64
N GLY A 148 3.66 12.51 -8.09
CA GLY A 148 4.27 13.53 -7.22
C GLY A 148 3.38 13.86 -6.04
N PRO A 149 3.92 14.33 -4.89
CA PRO A 149 3.27 14.29 -3.57
C PRO A 149 1.75 14.51 -3.65
N TYR A 150 1.00 13.42 -3.84
CA TYR A 150 -0.44 13.50 -3.80
C TYR A 150 -0.81 13.58 -2.35
N ASP A 151 -1.58 14.61 -2.02
CA ASP A 151 -2.22 14.68 -0.74
C ASP A 151 -3.08 13.44 -0.52
N SER A 152 -3.17 12.97 0.72
CA SER A 152 -4.19 11.99 1.02
C SER A 152 -5.53 12.71 1.19
N LEU A 153 -6.62 11.95 1.05
CA LEU A 153 -7.95 12.49 1.29
C LEU A 153 -8.13 13.02 2.74
N ASP A 154 -7.33 12.55 3.70
CA ASP A 154 -7.32 13.07 5.09
C ASP A 154 -6.74 14.49 5.19
N ASP A 155 -5.94 14.90 4.20
CA ASP A 155 -5.25 16.20 4.17
C ASP A 155 -6.08 17.33 3.54
N LEU A 156 -7.29 17.01 3.05
CA LEU A 156 -8.24 18.03 2.59
C LEU A 156 -8.75 18.85 3.77
N ALA A 157 -8.87 20.16 3.55
CA ALA A 157 -9.55 21.09 4.45
C ALA A 157 -11.06 21.16 4.14
N LEU A 158 -11.83 21.72 5.08
CA LEU A 158 -13.27 21.89 4.94
C LEU A 158 -13.60 22.70 3.67
N GLY A 159 -14.40 22.12 2.77
CA GLY A 159 -14.79 22.73 1.50
C GLY A 159 -13.78 22.56 0.36
N GLU A 160 -12.60 21.97 0.61
CA GLU A 160 -11.67 21.64 -0.48
C GLU A 160 -12.18 20.45 -1.29
N SER A 161 -11.91 20.51 -2.59
CA SER A 161 -12.21 19.46 -3.56
C SER A 161 -10.93 18.94 -4.20
N ALA A 162 -10.94 17.68 -4.55
CA ALA A 162 -9.83 17.01 -5.21
C ALA A 162 -10.33 15.84 -6.05
N SER A 163 -9.51 15.45 -7.02
CA SER A 163 -9.77 14.28 -7.86
C SER A 163 -9.06 13.07 -7.28
N VAL A 164 -9.77 11.95 -7.09
CA VAL A 164 -9.15 10.69 -6.67
C VAL A 164 -8.17 10.24 -7.74
N VAL A 165 -6.91 10.11 -7.38
CA VAL A 165 -5.89 9.54 -8.27
C VAL A 165 -5.91 8.02 -8.15
N ARG A 166 -5.85 7.51 -6.93
CA ARG A 166 -5.86 6.05 -6.67
C ARG A 166 -6.15 5.71 -5.21
N ILE A 167 -6.56 4.46 -4.97
CA ILE A 167 -6.49 3.82 -3.65
C ILE A 167 -5.13 3.15 -3.49
N SER A 168 -4.44 3.44 -2.39
CA SER A 168 -3.15 2.86 -2.00
C SER A 168 -3.15 1.33 -2.09
N PRO A 169 -2.09 0.70 -2.64
CA PRO A 169 -1.91 -0.75 -2.62
C PRO A 169 -1.88 -1.38 -1.22
N ALA A 170 -1.66 -0.58 -0.17
CA ALA A 170 -1.75 -1.00 1.23
C ALA A 170 -3.18 -1.35 1.65
N CYS A 171 -4.18 -0.68 1.08
CA CYS A 171 -5.58 -1.02 1.31
C CYS A 171 -5.99 -2.18 0.39
N ARG A 172 -6.27 -3.34 0.99
CA ARG A 172 -6.55 -4.62 0.31
C ARG A 172 -7.87 -5.26 0.78
N GLY A 173 -8.28 -6.32 0.09
CA GLY A 173 -9.41 -7.16 0.50
C GLY A 173 -10.75 -6.41 0.52
N LEU A 174 -11.56 -6.70 1.53
CA LEU A 174 -12.93 -6.18 1.66
C LEU A 174 -12.97 -4.65 1.76
N GLU A 175 -11.99 -4.04 2.41
CA GLU A 175 -11.92 -2.59 2.55
C GLU A 175 -11.77 -1.91 1.19
N ARG A 176 -10.78 -2.32 0.39
CA ARG A 176 -10.54 -1.79 -0.96
C ARG A 176 -11.78 -1.92 -1.83
N ARG A 177 -12.43 -3.08 -1.81
CA ARG A 177 -13.64 -3.35 -2.59
C ARG A 177 -14.78 -2.42 -2.18
N ARG A 178 -15.01 -2.23 -0.88
CA ARG A 178 -16.01 -1.28 -0.37
C ARG A 178 -15.73 0.16 -0.79
N LEU A 179 -14.47 0.61 -0.71
CA LEU A 179 -14.11 1.96 -1.17
C LEU A 179 -14.42 2.15 -2.66
N MET A 180 -14.10 1.15 -3.49
CA MET A 180 -14.44 1.16 -4.92
C MET A 180 -15.95 1.13 -5.16
N ASP A 181 -16.69 0.29 -4.43
CA ASP A 181 -18.16 0.19 -4.51
C ASP A 181 -18.84 1.52 -4.12
N MET A 182 -18.22 2.29 -3.20
CA MET A 182 -18.63 3.64 -2.81
C MET A 182 -18.26 4.72 -3.85
N GLY A 183 -17.51 4.37 -4.89
CA GLY A 183 -17.17 5.27 -5.99
C GLY A 183 -15.78 5.92 -5.87
N LEU A 184 -14.95 5.54 -4.91
CA LEU A 184 -13.56 6.00 -4.78
C LEU A 184 -12.67 5.29 -5.80
N VAL A 185 -12.79 5.68 -7.06
CA VAL A 185 -12.01 5.17 -8.18
C VAL A 185 -11.28 6.34 -8.85
N PRO A 186 -10.20 6.07 -9.62
CA PRO A 186 -9.46 7.12 -10.31
C PRO A 186 -10.37 8.05 -11.14
N GLY A 187 -10.18 9.37 -11.01
CA GLY A 187 -10.96 10.41 -11.66
C GLY A 187 -12.24 10.82 -10.93
N THR A 188 -12.61 10.18 -9.81
CA THR A 188 -13.78 10.62 -9.03
C THR A 188 -13.46 11.92 -8.29
N GLU A 189 -14.26 12.95 -8.52
CA GLU A 189 -14.25 14.18 -7.73
C GLU A 189 -14.79 13.93 -6.32
N VAL A 190 -14.06 14.42 -5.33
CA VAL A 190 -14.39 14.28 -3.91
C VAL A 190 -14.17 15.61 -3.20
N SER A 191 -15.10 16.00 -2.33
CA SER A 191 -14.97 17.21 -1.53
C SER A 191 -15.22 16.93 -0.05
N MET A 192 -14.51 17.64 0.83
CA MET A 192 -14.68 17.47 2.26
C MET A 192 -15.83 18.35 2.77
N GLU A 193 -16.88 17.75 3.30
CA GLU A 193 -18.06 18.48 3.79
C GLU A 193 -18.00 18.78 5.29
N MET A 194 -17.51 17.83 6.10
CA MET A 194 -17.57 17.96 7.56
C MET A 194 -16.51 17.08 8.22
N ARG A 195 -15.83 17.61 9.23
CA ARG A 195 -15.05 16.79 10.17
C ARG A 195 -15.84 16.63 11.46
N SER A 196 -15.92 15.41 11.99
CA SER A 196 -16.47 15.17 13.33
C SER A 196 -15.79 16.08 14.36
N PRO A 197 -16.49 16.55 15.42
CA PRO A 197 -15.88 17.35 16.49
C PRO A 197 -14.66 16.69 17.15
N THR A 198 -14.63 15.35 17.19
CA THR A 198 -13.50 14.56 17.71
C THR A 198 -12.39 14.34 16.68
N GLY A 199 -12.54 14.83 15.45
CA GLY A 199 -11.56 14.71 14.37
C GLY A 199 -11.62 13.42 13.53
N ASP A 200 -12.51 12.49 13.85
CA ASP A 200 -12.79 11.22 13.14
C ASP A 200 -14.25 10.79 13.40
N PRO A 201 -15.02 10.32 12.39
CA PRO A 201 -14.72 10.29 10.96
C PRO A 201 -14.85 11.66 10.28
N THR A 202 -14.41 11.72 9.02
CA THR A 202 -14.62 12.86 8.12
C THR A 202 -15.66 12.49 7.07
N ALA A 203 -16.62 13.37 6.81
CA ALA A 203 -17.63 13.22 5.78
C ALA A 203 -17.16 13.87 4.46
N TYR A 204 -17.25 13.11 3.38
CA TYR A 204 -16.88 13.52 2.04
C TYR A 204 -18.08 13.39 1.10
N GLN A 205 -18.22 14.32 0.17
CA GLN A 205 -19.16 14.20 -0.93
C GLN A 205 -18.49 13.41 -2.06
N ILE A 206 -19.10 12.28 -2.42
CA ILE A 206 -18.56 11.34 -3.41
C ILE A 206 -19.71 10.95 -4.34
N ARG A 207 -19.63 11.33 -5.62
CA ARG A 207 -20.66 11.03 -6.63
C ARG A 207 -22.10 11.39 -6.19
N GLY A 208 -22.27 12.50 -5.48
CA GLY A 208 -23.58 12.96 -5.01
C GLY A 208 -24.08 12.32 -3.70
N ALA A 209 -23.29 11.45 -3.08
CA ALA A 209 -23.58 10.88 -1.77
C ALA A 209 -22.56 11.36 -0.72
N THR A 210 -23.06 11.66 0.48
CA THR A 210 -22.22 11.97 1.64
C THR A 210 -21.76 10.68 2.30
N ILE A 211 -20.44 10.43 2.32
CA ILE A 211 -19.84 9.22 2.85
C ILE A 211 -18.88 9.59 3.98
N ALA A 212 -19.10 9.03 5.17
CA ALA A 212 -18.21 9.18 6.31
C ALA A 212 -17.10 8.13 6.27
N LEU A 213 -15.85 8.56 6.14
CA LEU A 213 -14.66 7.71 6.16
C LEU A 213 -13.85 7.96 7.42
N ARG A 214 -13.33 6.88 8.02
CA ARG A 214 -12.37 7.04 9.11
C ARG A 214 -11.02 7.52 8.59
N ARG A 215 -10.25 8.17 9.45
CA ARG A 215 -8.91 8.70 9.16
C ARG A 215 -7.98 7.67 8.49
N HIS A 216 -7.93 6.44 9.01
CA HIS A 216 -7.08 5.40 8.42
C HIS A 216 -7.48 5.04 6.98
N GLN A 217 -8.79 5.06 6.67
CA GLN A 217 -9.30 4.79 5.34
C GLN A 217 -9.01 5.95 4.38
N ALA A 218 -9.24 7.19 4.85
CA ALA A 218 -8.97 8.39 4.08
C ALA A 218 -7.48 8.53 3.69
N ARG A 219 -6.57 8.15 4.59
CA ARG A 219 -5.12 8.13 4.33
C ARG A 219 -4.69 7.16 3.23
N HIS A 220 -5.50 6.14 2.96
CA HIS A 220 -5.24 5.22 1.86
C HIS A 220 -5.72 5.74 0.50
N ILE A 221 -6.42 6.88 0.44
CA ILE A 221 -6.92 7.45 -0.81
C ILE A 221 -6.04 8.63 -1.18
N GLN A 222 -5.41 8.55 -2.35
CA GLN A 222 -4.57 9.63 -2.88
C GLN A 222 -5.38 10.49 -3.83
N VAL A 223 -5.23 11.80 -3.68
CA VAL A 223 -5.98 12.79 -4.44
C VAL A 223 -5.07 13.86 -5.02
N GLU A 224 -5.51 14.46 -6.12
CA GLU A 224 -4.91 15.64 -6.72
C GLU A 224 -5.86 16.81 -6.49
N ARG A 225 -5.41 17.82 -5.74
CA ARG A 225 -6.24 18.99 -5.42
C ARG A 225 -6.51 19.78 -6.69
N ASP A 226 -7.75 20.22 -6.87
CA ASP A 226 -8.05 21.18 -7.91
C ASP A 226 -7.50 22.53 -7.45
N LEU A 227 -6.43 23.00 -8.11
CA LEU A 227 -5.94 24.38 -7.96
C LEU A 227 -6.95 25.34 -8.59
N ALA A 228 -8.11 25.51 -7.95
CA ALA A 228 -9.03 26.57 -8.30
C ALA A 228 -8.39 27.90 -7.90
N GLU A 229 -8.16 28.75 -8.90
CA GLU A 229 -7.61 30.11 -8.81
C GLU A 229 -8.26 30.91 -7.67
N GLN A 230 -7.51 31.15 -6.59
CA GLN A 230 -7.85 32.20 -5.63
C GLN A 230 -7.38 33.57 -6.18
N GLN A 231 -8.16 34.12 -7.10
CA GLN A 231 -8.13 35.51 -7.61
C GLN A 231 -9.59 35.78 -8.04
N VAL A 232 -10.36 36.79 -7.62
CA VAL A 232 -10.14 38.15 -7.13
C VAL A 232 -11.45 38.58 -6.43
N ASP A 233 -11.41 39.16 -5.22
CA ASP A 233 -12.00 40.48 -4.97
C ASP A 233 -11.71 40.99 -3.55
N HIS A 234 -10.55 41.66 -3.40
CA HIS A 234 -10.41 42.69 -2.38
C HIS A 234 -9.88 43.94 -3.06
N HIS A 235 -10.82 44.77 -3.51
CA HIS A 235 -10.54 46.10 -4.02
C HIS A 235 -10.74 47.12 -2.87
N PRO A 236 -9.68 47.64 -2.22
CA PRO A 236 -9.80 48.87 -1.46
C PRO A 236 -9.66 50.04 -2.45
N LYS A 237 -10.74 50.78 -2.72
CA LYS A 237 -10.62 52.10 -3.37
C LYS A 237 -9.88 53.04 -2.43
N GLN A 238 -8.60 53.26 -2.73
CA GLN A 238 -7.84 54.34 -2.15
C GLN A 238 -8.33 55.69 -2.68
N VAL A 239 -8.26 56.63 -1.75
CA VAL A 239 -8.43 58.07 -1.88
C VAL A 239 -7.40 58.65 -2.85
N GLU A 240 -7.82 59.42 -3.84
CA GLU A 240 -6.97 60.46 -4.44
C GLU A 240 -7.62 61.83 -4.25
N LYS A 241 -6.83 62.71 -3.62
CA LYS A 241 -7.07 64.14 -3.47
C LYS A 241 -6.38 64.87 -4.63
N GLN A 242 -7.06 65.91 -5.10
CA GLN A 242 -6.55 67.20 -5.60
C GLN A 242 -5.86 67.27 -6.97
N GLY A 243 -6.53 68.01 -7.85
CA GLY A 243 -6.03 68.74 -9.00
C GLY A 243 -7.11 69.72 -9.45
#